data_AF-A0A1G2QZD9-F1
#
_entry.id   AF-A0A1G2QZD9-F1
#
_cell.length_a   1.000
_cell.length_b   1.000
_cell.length_c   1.000
_cell.angle_alpha   90.00
_cell.angle_beta   90.00
_cell.angle_gamma   90.00
#
_symmetry.space_group_name_H-M   'P 1'
#
loop_
_entity.id
_entity.type
_entity.pdbx_description
1 polymer ?
#
loop_
_entity_poly.entity_id
_entity_poly.type
_entity_poly.pdbx_seq_one_letter_code
_entity_poly.pdbx_strand_id
1 'polypeptide(L)'
;MHPEIQKFIKEGTGHIMELEIPSSQNILYELQKTRNIFRILLNAFTLKVSGCLPLRAKNIFLRRCFGMKIGRNVGIAPGVFFDVLYPELITIQDNAIIGYKVNVLCHEAIQHKLRIGRVVIKDNAVIGAFSTIRSGVTVGKNSIVAMNSFVNKDIPDNELWGGVPA
;
A
#
# COMPACT_ATOMS: atom_id res chain seq x y z
N MET A 1 -15.43 12.21 3.18
CA MET A 1 -14.91 11.14 2.31
C MET A 1 -15.76 11.04 1.06
N HIS A 2 -15.14 11.18 -0.12
CA HIS A 2 -15.82 11.25 -1.42
C HIS A 2 -16.67 9.98 -1.68
N PRO A 3 -17.93 10.08 -2.14
CA PRO A 3 -18.84 8.93 -2.25
C PRO A 3 -18.29 7.79 -3.09
N GLU A 4 -17.63 8.08 -4.21
CA GLU A 4 -17.03 7.07 -5.09
C GLU A 4 -15.90 6.30 -4.43
N ILE A 5 -15.08 6.98 -3.61
CA ILE A 5 -14.02 6.34 -2.84
C ILE A 5 -14.63 5.41 -1.78
N GLN A 6 -15.72 5.84 -1.12
CA GLN A 6 -16.43 4.98 -0.15
C GLN A 6 -16.97 3.73 -0.83
N LYS A 7 -17.56 3.89 -2.01
CA LYS A 7 -18.12 2.81 -2.82
C LYS A 7 -17.03 1.80 -3.21
N PHE A 8 -15.91 2.28 -3.76
CA PHE A 8 -14.77 1.43 -4.14
C PHE A 8 -14.19 0.63 -2.97
N ILE A 9 -14.07 1.27 -1.79
CA ILE A 9 -13.58 0.60 -0.58
C ILE A 9 -14.57 -0.49 -0.14
N LYS A 10 -15.88 -0.21 -0.15
CA LYS A 10 -16.94 -1.13 0.32
C LYS A 10 -17.21 -2.30 -0.63
N GLU A 11 -17.24 -2.06 -1.94
CA GLU A 11 -17.62 -3.08 -2.92
C GLU A 11 -16.57 -4.18 -3.04
N GLY A 12 -15.29 -3.86 -2.83
CA GLY A 12 -14.23 -4.86 -2.80
C GLY A 12 -13.92 -5.54 -4.14
N THR A 13 -14.63 -5.21 -5.22
CA THR A 13 -14.57 -5.86 -6.54
C THR A 13 -13.70 -5.14 -7.57
N GLY A 14 -13.31 -3.88 -7.33
CA GLY A 14 -12.41 -3.11 -8.20
C GLY A 14 -10.94 -3.17 -7.77
N HIS A 15 -10.03 -3.30 -8.75
CA HIS A 15 -8.58 -3.27 -8.51
C HIS A 15 -8.02 -1.84 -8.45
N ILE A 16 -8.45 -0.98 -9.37
CA ILE A 16 -8.05 0.43 -9.51
C ILE A 16 -9.29 1.29 -9.74
N MET A 17 -9.32 2.49 -9.18
CA MET A 17 -10.24 3.56 -9.53
C MET A 17 -9.45 4.83 -9.87
N GLU A 18 -9.96 5.62 -10.80
CA GLU A 18 -9.43 6.93 -11.14
C GLU A 18 -10.54 7.96 -11.04
N LEU A 19 -10.23 9.10 -10.42
CA LEU A 19 -11.14 10.22 -10.26
C LEU A 19 -10.47 11.47 -10.81
N GLU A 20 -11.23 12.23 -11.59
CA GLU A 20 -10.85 13.61 -11.88
C GLU A 20 -11.32 14.49 -10.72
N ILE A 21 -10.36 15.17 -10.10
CA ILE A 21 -10.64 16.13 -9.04
C ILE A 21 -10.62 17.51 -9.69
N PRO A 22 -11.78 18.18 -9.82
CA PRO A 22 -11.82 19.54 -10.33
C PRO A 22 -11.06 20.42 -9.34
N SER A 23 -9.94 21.04 -9.77
CA SER A 23 -9.14 21.84 -8.84
C SER A 23 -8.49 23.04 -9.51
N SER A 24 -8.82 24.22 -8.99
CA SER A 24 -8.07 25.48 -9.10
C SER A 24 -6.96 25.60 -8.03
N GLN A 25 -6.78 24.58 -7.18
CA GLN A 25 -5.88 24.55 -6.03
C GLN A 25 -4.98 23.29 -6.01
N ASN A 26 -4.08 23.19 -5.03
CA ASN A 26 -3.14 22.07 -4.91
C ASN A 26 -3.84 20.79 -4.41
N ILE A 27 -3.68 19.70 -5.17
CA ILE A 27 -4.33 18.40 -4.95
C ILE A 27 -4.10 17.82 -3.56
N LEU A 28 -2.95 18.08 -2.92
CA LEU A 28 -2.64 17.53 -1.60
C LEU A 28 -3.59 18.05 -0.52
N TYR A 29 -4.07 19.28 -0.64
CA TYR A 29 -5.10 19.80 0.27
C TYR A 29 -6.45 19.15 0.02
N GLU A 30 -6.79 18.87 -1.24
CA GLU A 30 -8.01 18.16 -1.58
C GLU A 30 -7.96 16.70 -1.11
N LEU A 31 -6.80 16.04 -1.17
CA LEU A 31 -6.61 14.69 -0.62
C LEU A 31 -6.91 14.63 0.88
N GLN A 32 -6.56 15.65 1.65
CA GLN A 32 -6.89 15.66 3.09
C GLN A 32 -8.40 15.65 3.33
N LYS A 33 -9.21 16.17 2.39
CA LYS A 33 -10.68 16.14 2.46
C LYS A 33 -11.27 14.80 2.01
N THR A 34 -10.52 14.00 1.24
CA THR A 34 -10.96 12.69 0.79
C THR A 34 -11.14 11.70 1.94
N ARG A 35 -10.48 11.91 3.09
CA ARG A 35 -10.61 11.05 4.26
C ARG A 35 -10.84 11.83 5.55
N ASN A 36 -11.32 11.16 6.58
CA ASN A 36 -11.45 11.76 7.90
C ASN A 36 -10.05 12.00 8.50
N ILE A 37 -9.75 13.25 8.88
CA ILE A 37 -8.46 13.65 9.45
C ILE A 37 -8.08 12.83 10.69
N PHE A 38 -9.04 12.49 11.55
CA PHE A 38 -8.77 11.66 12.74
C PHE A 38 -8.30 10.26 12.34
N ARG A 39 -8.83 9.71 11.25
CA ARG A 39 -8.39 8.42 10.71
C ARG A 39 -6.98 8.52 10.12
N ILE A 40 -6.64 9.63 9.46
CA ILE A 40 -5.29 9.88 8.96
C ILE A 40 -4.30 9.96 10.13
N LEU A 41 -4.62 10.74 11.17
CA LEU A 41 -3.79 10.89 12.36
C LEU A 41 -3.60 9.56 13.10
N LEU A 42 -4.69 8.81 13.29
CA LEU A 42 -4.63 7.46 13.87
C LEU A 42 -3.75 6.54 13.04
N ASN A 43 -3.80 6.65 11.71
CA ASN A 43 -2.98 5.84 10.85
C ASN A 43 -1.49 6.22 10.92
N ALA A 44 -1.18 7.51 10.92
CA ALA A 44 0.20 7.99 11.10
C ALA A 44 0.78 7.51 12.44
N PHE A 45 -0.01 7.59 13.52
CA PHE A 45 0.36 7.06 14.82
C PHE A 45 0.58 5.55 14.79
N THR A 46 -0.34 4.79 14.18
CA THR A 46 -0.25 3.34 14.04
C THR A 46 1.03 2.94 13.29
N LEU A 47 1.38 3.63 12.20
CA LEU A 47 2.61 3.34 11.44
C LEU A 47 3.84 3.49 12.35
N LYS A 48 3.91 4.59 13.10
CA LYS A 48 5.05 4.89 13.98
C LYS A 48 5.18 3.87 15.11
N VAL A 49 4.08 3.49 15.76
CA VAL A 49 4.07 2.47 16.82
C VAL A 49 4.45 1.10 16.27
N SER A 50 3.98 0.74 15.07
CA SER A 50 4.24 -0.57 14.47
C SER A 50 5.74 -0.87 14.30
N GLY A 51 6.56 0.16 14.08
CA GLY A 51 8.01 0.03 13.92
C GLY A 51 8.74 -0.49 15.16
N CYS A 52 8.15 -0.32 16.35
CA CYS A 52 8.74 -0.76 17.62
C CYS A 52 8.25 -2.15 18.06
N LEU A 53 7.28 -2.73 17.36
CA LEU A 53 6.66 -3.99 17.76
C LEU A 53 7.39 -5.21 17.17
N PRO A 54 7.48 -6.33 17.91
CA PRO A 54 7.97 -7.60 17.37
C PRO A 54 7.04 -8.09 16.24
N LEU A 55 7.58 -8.88 15.30
CA LEU A 55 6.92 -9.26 14.05
C LEU A 55 5.46 -9.72 14.20
N ARG A 56 5.19 -10.69 15.10
CA ARG A 56 3.82 -11.21 15.29
C ARG A 56 2.86 -10.14 15.82
N ALA A 57 3.28 -9.36 16.82
CA ALA A 57 2.48 -8.29 17.40
C ALA A 57 2.23 -7.18 16.38
N LYS A 58 3.26 -6.79 15.61
CA LYS A 58 3.16 -5.83 14.51
C LYS A 58 2.12 -6.25 13.48
N ASN A 59 2.14 -7.50 13.02
CA ASN A 59 1.17 -7.97 12.02
C ASN A 59 -0.27 -7.98 12.55
N ILE A 60 -0.48 -8.33 13.83
CA ILE A 60 -1.80 -8.25 14.47
C ILE A 60 -2.25 -6.79 14.60
N PHE A 61 -1.35 -5.91 15.04
CA PHE A 61 -1.62 -4.50 15.25
C PHE A 61 -1.98 -3.79 13.94
N LEU A 62 -1.20 -3.99 12.86
CA LEU A 62 -1.50 -3.44 11.55
C LEU A 62 -2.84 -3.93 11.01
N ARG A 63 -3.17 -5.23 11.15
CA ARG A 63 -4.49 -5.76 10.78
C ARG A 63 -5.63 -5.04 11.49
N ARG A 64 -5.53 -4.86 12.81
CA ARG A 64 -6.60 -4.26 13.63
C ARG A 64 -6.74 -2.75 13.44
N CYS A 65 -5.64 -2.03 13.35
CA CYS A 65 -5.67 -0.57 13.31
C CYS A 65 -5.80 -0.02 11.88
N PHE A 66 -5.04 -0.56 10.92
CA PHE A 66 -5.12 -0.15 9.52
C PHE A 66 -6.26 -0.80 8.74
N GLY A 67 -6.68 -2.00 9.13
CA GLY A 67 -7.60 -2.80 8.31
C GLY A 67 -6.90 -3.47 7.12
N MET A 68 -5.57 -3.57 7.15
CA MET A 68 -4.80 -4.35 6.17
C MET A 68 -5.18 -5.83 6.25
N LYS A 69 -5.11 -6.53 5.12
CA LYS A 69 -5.20 -7.99 5.09
C LYS A 69 -3.79 -8.58 5.11
N ILE A 70 -3.37 -9.12 6.24
CA ILE A 70 -2.04 -9.71 6.42
C ILE A 70 -2.16 -11.21 6.74
N GLY A 71 -1.51 -12.02 5.92
CA GLY A 71 -1.45 -13.47 6.04
C GLY A 71 -0.60 -13.96 7.22
N ARG A 72 -0.31 -15.25 7.22
CA ARG A 72 0.51 -15.96 8.20
C ARG A 72 1.99 -15.82 7.85
N ASN A 73 2.84 -15.76 8.87
CA ASN A 73 4.30 -15.73 8.72
C ASN A 73 4.85 -14.60 7.83
N VAL A 74 4.11 -13.50 7.66
CA VAL A 74 4.57 -12.33 6.91
C VAL A 74 5.71 -11.65 7.66
N GLY A 75 6.83 -11.42 6.98
CA GLY A 75 7.95 -10.63 7.48
C GLY A 75 7.82 -9.18 7.03
N ILE A 76 7.66 -8.24 7.97
CA ILE A 76 7.69 -6.80 7.67
C ILE A 76 8.93 -6.21 8.34
N ALA A 77 9.91 -5.80 7.55
CA ALA A 77 11.15 -5.21 8.06
C ALA A 77 10.91 -3.81 8.68
N PRO A 78 11.87 -3.28 9.46
CA PRO A 78 11.79 -1.93 9.99
C PRO A 78 11.70 -0.86 8.90
N GLY A 79 11.01 0.24 9.21
CA GLY A 79 10.95 1.41 8.34
C GLY A 79 10.07 1.29 7.10
N VAL A 80 9.35 0.17 6.92
CA VAL A 80 8.35 0.02 5.84
C VAL A 80 7.28 1.09 6.01
N PHE A 81 7.03 1.84 4.94
CA PHE A 81 5.97 2.82 4.86
C PHE A 81 4.76 2.21 4.15
N PHE A 82 3.64 2.16 4.85
CA PHE A 82 2.34 1.85 4.24
C PHE A 82 1.57 3.15 4.07
N ASP A 83 0.84 3.24 2.97
CA ASP A 83 -0.07 4.34 2.68
C ASP A 83 -0.95 4.70 3.88
N VAL A 84 -0.88 5.96 4.34
CA VAL A 84 -1.65 6.40 5.51
C VAL A 84 -3.10 6.76 5.17
N LEU A 85 -3.40 7.05 3.91
CA LEU A 85 -4.75 7.39 3.45
C LEU A 85 -5.59 6.15 3.20
N TYR A 86 -5.02 5.10 2.60
CA TYR A 86 -5.80 3.91 2.23
C TYR A 86 -5.10 2.56 2.55
N PRO A 87 -4.59 2.34 3.77
CA PRO A 87 -3.89 1.09 4.07
C PRO A 87 -4.80 -0.14 4.06
N GLU A 88 -6.12 0.03 4.22
CA GLU A 88 -7.12 -1.03 4.07
C GLU A 88 -7.15 -1.66 2.66
N LEU A 89 -6.53 -1.02 1.67
CA LEU A 89 -6.40 -1.54 0.32
C LEU A 89 -5.18 -2.44 0.12
N ILE A 90 -4.35 -2.61 1.15
CA ILE A 90 -3.14 -3.42 1.10
C ILE A 90 -3.44 -4.85 1.56
N THR A 91 -3.09 -5.80 0.70
CA THR A 91 -3.12 -7.23 1.00
C THR A 91 -1.73 -7.82 0.89
N ILE A 92 -1.28 -8.50 1.94
CA ILE A 92 -0.02 -9.23 1.99
C ILE A 92 -0.34 -10.67 2.37
N GLN A 93 -0.07 -11.62 1.48
CA GLN A 93 -0.43 -13.03 1.64
C GLN A 93 0.66 -13.81 2.40
N ASP A 94 0.52 -15.14 2.51
CA ASP A 94 1.28 -15.94 3.46
C ASP A 94 2.79 -16.00 3.12
N ASN A 95 3.64 -15.94 4.14
CA ASN A 95 5.10 -16.00 4.06
C ASN A 95 5.78 -14.91 3.20
N ALA A 96 5.04 -13.89 2.74
CA ALA A 96 5.65 -12.77 2.01
C ALA A 96 6.62 -11.97 2.89
N ILE A 97 7.64 -11.38 2.27
CA ILE A 97 8.66 -10.58 2.94
C ILE A 97 8.68 -9.16 2.35
N ILE A 98 8.50 -8.17 3.21
CA ILE A 98 8.61 -6.76 2.89
C ILE A 98 9.93 -6.24 3.45
N GLY A 99 10.86 -5.92 2.56
CA GLY A 99 12.21 -5.46 2.89
C GLY A 99 12.25 -4.10 3.59
N TYR A 100 13.42 -3.78 4.12
CA TYR A 100 13.67 -2.56 4.88
C TYR A 100 13.32 -1.30 4.07
N LYS A 101 12.59 -0.34 4.67
CA LYS A 101 12.21 0.93 4.02
C LYS A 101 11.52 0.81 2.66
N VAL A 102 10.73 -0.23 2.44
CA VAL A 102 9.84 -0.32 1.29
C VAL A 102 8.66 0.65 1.44
N ASN A 103 8.26 1.32 0.36
CA ASN A 103 7.04 2.11 0.29
C ASN A 103 5.95 1.32 -0.44
N VAL A 104 4.78 1.16 0.18
CA VAL A 104 3.60 0.55 -0.44
C VAL A 104 2.51 1.62 -0.53
N LEU A 105 2.25 2.10 -1.75
CA LEU A 105 1.32 3.19 -2.02
C LEU A 105 0.03 2.65 -2.61
N CYS A 106 -1.10 3.11 -2.09
CA CYS A 106 -2.44 2.79 -2.57
C CYS A 106 -3.12 3.97 -3.25
N HIS A 107 -2.52 5.16 -3.21
CA HIS A 107 -2.94 6.30 -4.01
C HIS A 107 -1.77 6.97 -4.73
N GLU A 108 -2.10 7.62 -5.84
CA GLU A 108 -1.23 8.51 -6.60
C GLU A 108 -2.09 9.72 -6.98
N ALA A 109 -1.61 10.92 -6.68
CA ALA A 109 -2.32 12.15 -6.93
C ALA A 109 -1.46 13.08 -7.78
N ILE A 110 -1.90 13.34 -9.00
CA ILE A 110 -1.20 14.18 -9.96
C ILE A 110 -2.17 15.27 -10.40
N GLN A 111 -1.94 16.49 -9.93
CA GLN A 111 -2.69 17.71 -10.25
C GLN A 111 -4.23 17.57 -10.14
N HIS A 112 -4.90 17.09 -11.17
CA HIS A 112 -6.35 16.96 -11.29
C HIS A 112 -6.80 15.49 -11.36
N LYS A 113 -5.90 14.53 -11.14
CA LYS A 113 -6.19 13.10 -11.18
C LYS A 113 -5.79 12.43 -9.87
N LEU A 114 -6.70 11.62 -9.34
CA LEU A 114 -6.47 10.74 -8.20
C LEU A 114 -6.67 9.31 -8.65
N ARG A 115 -5.59 8.54 -8.64
CA ARG A 115 -5.60 7.09 -8.83
C ARG A 115 -5.54 6.42 -7.47
N ILE A 116 -6.50 5.55 -7.16
CA ILE A 116 -6.50 4.71 -5.96
C ILE A 116 -6.51 3.26 -6.42
N GLY A 117 -5.67 2.41 -5.83
CA GLY A 117 -5.54 1.02 -6.24
C GLY A 117 -5.16 0.09 -5.11
N ARG A 118 -5.68 -1.14 -5.20
CA ARG A 118 -5.39 -2.23 -4.26
C ARG A 118 -4.03 -2.80 -4.57
N VAL A 119 -3.15 -2.81 -3.56
CA VAL A 119 -1.85 -3.46 -3.70
C VAL A 119 -1.94 -4.86 -3.12
N VAL A 120 -1.53 -5.85 -3.91
CA VAL A 120 -1.55 -7.26 -3.52
C VAL A 120 -0.15 -7.83 -3.62
N ILE A 121 0.39 -8.28 -2.49
CA ILE A 121 1.68 -8.96 -2.43
C ILE A 121 1.37 -10.42 -2.13
N LYS A 122 1.55 -11.30 -3.12
CA LYS A 122 1.13 -12.70 -3.05
C LYS A 122 2.06 -13.57 -2.19
N ASP A 123 1.66 -14.82 -2.01
CA ASP A 123 2.37 -15.80 -1.19
C ASP A 123 3.87 -15.89 -1.55
N ASN A 124 4.72 -15.94 -0.53
CA ASN A 124 6.18 -16.05 -0.65
C ASN A 124 6.87 -14.94 -1.47
N ALA A 125 6.16 -13.88 -1.89
CA ALA A 125 6.77 -12.79 -2.63
C ALA A 125 7.76 -12.02 -1.74
N VAL A 126 8.86 -11.55 -2.33
CA VAL A 126 9.89 -10.77 -1.63
C VAL A 126 10.02 -9.40 -2.26
N ILE A 127 9.77 -8.37 -1.47
CA ILE A 127 10.02 -6.98 -1.89
C ILE A 127 11.37 -6.54 -1.34
N GLY A 128 12.34 -6.33 -2.23
CA GLY A 128 13.68 -5.87 -1.88
C GLY A 128 13.65 -4.50 -1.19
N ALA A 129 14.59 -4.28 -0.27
CA ALA A 129 14.70 -3.05 0.51
C ALA A 129 14.73 -1.78 -0.37
N PHE A 130 14.22 -0.67 0.16
CA PHE A 130 14.16 0.64 -0.49
C PHE A 130 13.28 0.73 -1.75
N SER A 131 12.55 -0.34 -2.09
CA SER A 131 11.67 -0.34 -3.27
C SER A 131 10.36 0.40 -3.01
N THR A 132 9.72 0.86 -4.09
CA THR A 132 8.40 1.49 -4.06
C THR A 132 7.44 0.70 -4.95
N ILE A 133 6.29 0.32 -4.37
CA ILE A 133 5.20 -0.37 -5.07
C ILE A 133 4.08 0.63 -5.33
N ARG A 134 3.70 0.80 -6.61
CA ARG A 134 2.68 1.77 -7.05
C ARG A 134 1.25 1.29 -6.75
N SER A 135 0.32 2.24 -6.70
CA SER A 135 -1.10 1.98 -6.49
C SER A 135 -1.71 1.08 -7.57
N GLY A 136 -2.32 -0.02 -7.10
CA GLY A 136 -2.96 -1.00 -7.98
C GLY A 136 -1.98 -1.97 -8.63
N VAL A 137 -0.86 -2.28 -7.96
CA VAL A 137 0.08 -3.31 -8.41
C VAL A 137 -0.16 -4.61 -7.64
N THR A 138 -0.14 -5.71 -8.37
CA THR A 138 -0.05 -7.08 -7.85
C THR A 138 1.36 -7.62 -8.06
N VAL A 139 2.02 -8.02 -6.98
CA VAL A 139 3.29 -8.75 -7.01
C VAL A 139 3.00 -10.25 -6.92
N GLY A 140 3.43 -10.98 -7.94
CA GLY A 140 3.21 -12.40 -8.14
C GLY A 140 3.74 -13.30 -7.02
N LYS A 141 3.17 -14.51 -6.94
CA LYS A 141 3.56 -15.55 -5.99
C LYS A 141 5.00 -15.98 -6.26
N ASN A 142 5.79 -16.17 -5.21
CA ASN A 142 7.21 -16.51 -5.28
C ASN A 142 8.08 -15.50 -6.06
N SER A 143 7.55 -14.33 -6.41
CA SER A 143 8.28 -13.33 -7.19
C SER A 143 9.17 -12.46 -6.30
N ILE A 144 10.25 -11.95 -6.87
CA ILE A 144 11.24 -11.15 -6.17
C ILE A 144 11.34 -9.79 -6.86
N VAL A 145 11.21 -8.73 -6.07
CA VAL A 145 11.56 -7.36 -6.48
C VAL A 145 12.96 -7.06 -5.97
N ALA A 146 13.89 -6.73 -6.87
CA ALA A 146 15.24 -6.32 -6.51
C ALA A 146 15.22 -5.02 -5.68
N MET A 147 16.24 -4.81 -4.86
CA MET A 147 16.33 -3.63 -4.00
C MET A 147 16.33 -2.33 -4.82
N ASN A 148 15.79 -1.26 -4.22
CA ASN A 148 15.75 0.08 -4.80
C ASN A 148 15.00 0.17 -6.14
N SER A 149 13.95 -0.66 -6.32
CA SER A 149 13.16 -0.68 -7.56
C SER A 149 11.87 0.14 -7.44
N PHE A 150 11.35 0.63 -8.57
CA PHE A 150 10.03 1.23 -8.67
C PHE A 150 9.12 0.36 -9.54
N VAL A 151 8.22 -0.40 -8.89
CA VAL A 151 7.31 -1.32 -9.58
C VAL A 151 6.02 -0.58 -9.90
N ASN A 152 5.76 -0.37 -11.19
CA ASN A 152 4.63 0.42 -11.66
C ASN A 152 3.56 -0.38 -12.44
N LYS A 153 3.80 -1.67 -12.65
CA LYS A 153 2.92 -2.65 -13.29
C LYS A 153 2.96 -3.99 -12.53
N ASP A 154 1.99 -4.85 -12.82
CA ASP A 154 1.91 -6.17 -12.18
C ASP A 154 3.12 -7.04 -12.54
N ILE A 155 3.58 -7.80 -11.54
CA ILE A 155 4.64 -8.79 -11.68
C ILE A 155 3.98 -10.16 -11.71
N PRO A 156 4.17 -10.97 -12.77
CA PRO A 156 3.70 -12.35 -12.81
C PRO A 156 4.34 -13.23 -11.71
N ASP A 157 3.75 -14.40 -11.48
CA ASP A 157 4.24 -15.36 -10.49
C ASP A 157 5.60 -15.95 -10.93
N ASN A 158 6.52 -16.18 -9.97
CA ASN A 158 7.86 -16.75 -10.15
C ASN A 158 8.84 -15.91 -10.98
N GLU A 159 8.66 -14.59 -11.01
CA GLU A 159 9.57 -13.69 -11.75
C GLU A 159 10.48 -12.89 -10.82
N LEU A 160 11.63 -12.46 -11.35
CA LEU A 160 12.58 -11.55 -10.71
C LEU A 160 12.61 -10.24 -11.49
N TRP A 161 12.26 -9.13 -10.83
CA TRP A 161 12.15 -7.81 -11.46
C TRP A 161 13.00 -6.79 -10.72
N GLY A 162 13.61 -5.86 -11.46
CA GLY A 162 14.36 -4.75 -10.87
C GLY A 162 14.51 -3.59 -11.83
N GLY A 163 14.58 -2.36 -11.30
CA GLY A 163 14.73 -1.15 -12.11
C GLY A 163 13.83 0.01 -11.68
N VAL A 164 14.02 1.15 -12.35
CA VAL A 164 13.21 2.37 -12.17
C VAL A 164 12.88 2.93 -13.56
N PRO A 165 11.68 2.65 -14.12
CA PRO A 165 10.69 1.69 -13.63
C PRO A 165 11.09 0.22 -13.86
N ALA A 166 10.50 -0.69 -13.07
CA ALA A 166 10.57 -2.14 -13.23
C ALA A 166 9.27 -2.65 -13.89
#